data_AF-A0A5Y1P7T5-F1
#
_entry.id   AF-A0A5Y1P7T5-F1
#
_cell.length_a   1.000
_cell.length_b   1.000
_cell.length_c   1.000
_cell.angle_alpha   90.00
_cell.angle_beta   90.00
_cell.angle_gamma   90.00
#
_symmetry.space_group_name_H-M   'P 1'
#
loop_
_entity.id
_entity.type
_entity.pdbx_description
1 polymer ?
#
loop_
_entity_poly.entity_id
_entity_poly.type
_entity_poly.pdbx_seq_one_letter_code
_entity_poly.pdbx_strand_id
1 'polypeptide(L)'
;SNPLKLGASDYIQKPFMIEELIRKIKHYQDFRKLSILNKAYQSYIKSRLETIKIPEYNYKKLKLPLILKSNKQSSADAFVFNYANECDITLSFIDLTSTNSVEKVMKLPTENNLLFLSNFQALKATEKEKLLDFIQNKNVILHTNSNTDDLKINCINLNDNEKNIDSNEILTIDEYVKYVIINYQNIFPDTDLSKKLGISRKSLWEKRKKYEISKKK
;
A
#
# COMPACT_ATOMS: atom_id res chain seq x y z
N SER A 1 -16.98 43.46 16.58
CA SER A 1 -16.26 44.01 15.41
C SER A 1 -16.67 43.23 14.17
N ASN A 2 -17.32 43.90 13.22
CA ASN A 2 -17.85 43.37 11.95
C ASN A 2 -16.87 42.55 11.05
N PRO A 3 -15.53 42.78 11.08
CA PRO A 3 -14.59 42.10 10.17
C PRO A 3 -14.43 40.58 10.38
N LEU A 4 -14.44 40.09 11.63
CA LEU A 4 -14.31 38.66 11.95
C LEU A 4 -15.52 37.86 11.45
N LYS A 5 -16.71 38.48 11.42
CA LYS A 5 -17.95 37.90 10.87
C LYS A 5 -17.98 37.92 9.33
N LEU A 6 -17.14 38.72 8.68
CA LEU A 6 -16.98 38.82 7.22
C LEU A 6 -15.82 37.97 6.68
N GLY A 7 -15.20 37.11 7.50
CA GLY A 7 -14.14 36.20 7.08
C GLY A 7 -12.72 36.75 7.21
N ALA A 8 -12.50 37.86 7.94
CA ALA A 8 -11.15 38.28 8.31
C ALA A 8 -10.55 37.26 9.28
N SER A 9 -9.49 36.56 8.86
CA SER A 9 -8.85 35.49 9.64
C SER A 9 -7.75 35.96 10.59
N ASP A 10 -7.36 37.24 10.55
CA ASP A 10 -6.27 37.77 11.37
C ASP A 10 -6.39 39.28 11.62
N TYR A 11 -5.92 39.75 12.77
CA TYR A 11 -5.95 41.17 13.18
C TYR A 11 -4.53 41.68 13.39
N ILE A 12 -4.13 42.73 12.68
CA ILE A 12 -2.79 43.32 12.78
C ILE A 12 -2.91 44.72 13.39
N GLN A 13 -2.33 44.91 14.57
CA GLN A 13 -2.28 46.20 15.27
C GLN A 13 -1.10 47.03 14.76
N LYS A 14 -1.31 48.35 14.59
CA LYS A 14 -0.28 49.30 14.17
C LYS A 14 0.69 49.63 15.33
N PRO A 15 1.94 50.05 15.02
CA PRO A 15 2.56 50.13 13.69
C PRO A 15 3.09 48.77 13.22
N PHE A 16 2.95 48.46 11.93
CA PHE A 16 3.47 47.22 11.35
C PHE A 16 4.27 47.53 10.08
N MET A 17 5.34 46.75 9.86
CA MET A 17 6.21 46.89 8.70
C MET A 17 5.54 46.25 7.48
N ILE A 18 5.40 47.00 6.38
CA ILE A 18 4.71 46.55 5.16
C ILE A 18 5.37 45.29 4.58
N GLU A 19 6.69 45.17 4.68
CA GLU A 19 7.44 43.99 4.25
C GLU A 19 7.04 42.72 5.01
N GLU A 20 6.88 42.80 6.33
CA GLU A 20 6.43 41.68 7.16
C GLU A 20 4.98 41.28 6.87
N LEU A 21 4.12 42.25 6.56
CA LEU A 21 2.76 41.99 6.10
C LEU A 21 2.78 41.20 4.78
N ILE A 22 3.55 41.66 3.79
CA ILE A 22 3.68 40.99 2.49
C ILE A 22 4.24 39.58 2.67
N ARG A 23 5.25 39.40 3.53
CA ARG A 23 5.84 38.09 3.85
C ARG A 23 4.81 37.14 4.44
N LYS A 24 4.00 37.59 5.41
CA LYS A 24 2.92 36.78 6.00
C LYS A 24 1.84 36.43 4.97
N ILE A 25 1.42 37.39 4.13
CA ILE A 25 0.43 37.13 3.07
C ILE A 25 0.92 36.03 2.14
N LYS A 26 2.18 36.13 1.67
CA LYS A 26 2.79 35.09 0.81
C LYS A 26 2.84 33.74 1.50
N HIS A 27 3.31 33.69 2.75
CA HIS A 27 3.34 32.45 3.53
C HIS A 27 1.95 31.80 3.66
N TYR A 28 0.91 32.58 3.95
CA TYR A 28 -0.46 32.06 4.03
C TYR A 28 -1.00 31.59 2.68
N GLN A 29 -0.68 32.28 1.59
CA GLN A 29 -1.04 31.85 0.23
C GLN A 29 -0.38 30.52 -0.12
N ASP A 30 0.91 30.37 0.17
CA ASP A 30 1.68 29.15 -0.07
C ASP A 30 1.16 27.99 0.80
N PHE A 31 0.93 28.23 2.09
CA PHE A 31 0.34 27.26 3.00
C PHE A 31 -1.05 26.79 2.53
N ARG A 32 -1.92 27.73 2.11
CA ARG A 32 -3.24 27.38 1.56
C ARG A 32 -3.12 26.53 0.30
N LYS A 33 -2.21 26.89 -0.61
CA LYS A 33 -1.95 26.14 -1.84
C LYS A 33 -1.49 24.72 -1.53
N LEU A 34 -0.53 24.57 -0.62
CA LEU A 34 -0.03 23.26 -0.17
C LEU A 34 -1.12 22.45 0.54
N SER A 35 -1.93 23.09 1.39
CA SER A 35 -3.04 22.43 2.10
C SER A 35 -4.10 21.89 1.14
N ILE A 36 -4.50 22.68 0.14
CA ILE A 36 -5.48 22.26 -0.88
C ILE A 36 -4.92 21.08 -1.69
N LEU A 37 -3.66 21.18 -2.13
CA LEU A 37 -3.00 20.14 -2.91
C LEU A 37 -2.85 18.84 -2.09
N ASN A 38 -2.47 18.93 -0.82
CA ASN A 38 -2.38 17.76 0.06
C ASN A 38 -3.76 17.10 0.27
N LYS A 39 -4.82 17.89 0.51
CA LYS A 39 -6.18 17.36 0.62
C LYS A 39 -6.63 16.64 -0.65
N ALA A 40 -6.26 17.16 -1.83
CA ALA A 40 -6.56 16.52 -3.10
C ALA A 40 -5.84 15.17 -3.23
N TYR A 41 -4.54 15.10 -2.90
CA TYR A 41 -3.78 13.83 -2.89
C TYR A 41 -4.31 12.82 -1.89
N GLN A 42 -4.60 13.26 -0.65
CA GLN A 42 -5.21 12.39 0.37
C GLN A 42 -6.54 11.81 -0.10
N SER A 43 -7.40 12.64 -0.69
CA SER A 43 -8.70 12.20 -1.21
C SER A 43 -8.55 11.19 -2.36
N TYR A 44 -7.61 11.42 -3.26
CA TYR A 44 -7.32 10.50 -4.38
C TYR A 44 -6.73 9.17 -3.92
N ILE A 45 -5.80 9.20 -2.97
CA ILE A 45 -5.21 7.98 -2.40
C ILE A 45 -6.29 7.19 -1.65
N LYS A 46 -7.09 7.88 -0.81
CA LYS A 46 -8.17 7.24 -0.05
C LYS A 46 -9.16 6.53 -0.97
N SER A 47 -9.63 7.18 -2.03
CA SER A 47 -10.58 6.55 -2.96
C SER A 47 -10.01 5.31 -3.66
N ARG A 48 -8.71 5.31 -3.97
CA ARG A 48 -8.04 4.14 -4.54
C ARG A 48 -7.94 2.99 -3.54
N LEU A 49 -7.63 3.29 -2.28
CA LEU A 49 -7.44 2.29 -1.23
C LEU A 49 -8.77 1.75 -0.66
N GLU A 50 -9.87 2.50 -0.73
CA GLU A 50 -11.21 2.07 -0.27
C GLU A 50 -11.71 0.79 -0.98
N THR A 51 -11.22 0.51 -2.19
CA THR A 51 -11.59 -0.70 -2.93
C THR A 51 -10.93 -1.97 -2.39
N ILE A 52 -9.90 -1.82 -1.55
CA ILE A 52 -9.06 -2.91 -1.07
C ILE A 52 -9.62 -3.41 0.26
N LYS A 53 -9.97 -4.70 0.30
CA LYS A 53 -10.45 -5.34 1.52
C LYS A 53 -9.26 -5.82 2.33
N ILE A 54 -9.18 -5.36 3.57
CA ILE A 54 -8.16 -5.77 4.54
C ILE A 54 -8.90 -6.02 5.86
N PRO A 55 -8.52 -7.05 6.65
CA PRO A 55 -9.06 -7.22 8.00
C PRO A 55 -8.88 -5.96 8.84
N GLU A 56 -9.83 -5.69 9.75
CA GLU A 56 -9.65 -4.62 10.72
C GLU A 56 -8.56 -5.00 11.74
N TYR A 57 -7.64 -4.08 11.99
CA TYR A 57 -6.56 -4.26 12.96
C TYR A 57 -6.62 -3.17 14.02
N ASN A 58 -6.25 -3.52 15.24
CA ASN A 58 -6.00 -2.51 16.28
C ASN A 58 -4.56 -1.98 16.11
N TYR A 59 -4.40 -0.97 15.26
CA TYR A 59 -3.08 -0.47 14.86
C TYR A 59 -2.25 0.05 16.05
N LYS A 60 -2.91 0.65 17.06
CA LYS A 60 -2.25 1.19 18.26
C LYS A 60 -1.59 0.13 19.16
N LYS A 61 -1.97 -1.14 19.03
CA LYS A 61 -1.41 -2.26 19.82
C LYS A 61 -0.30 -3.00 19.09
N LEU A 62 -0.07 -2.71 17.81
CA LEU A 62 0.95 -3.40 17.02
C LEU A 62 2.34 -3.00 17.49
N LYS A 63 3.23 -3.99 17.60
CA LYS A 63 4.64 -3.77 17.90
C LYS A 63 5.43 -3.66 16.61
N LEU A 64 6.26 -2.62 16.52
CA LEU A 64 7.23 -2.42 15.44
C LEU A 64 8.62 -2.89 15.89
N PRO A 65 9.51 -3.30 14.95
CA PRO A 65 9.30 -3.40 13.51
C PRO A 65 8.35 -4.54 13.12
N LEU A 66 7.70 -4.41 11.96
CA LEU A 66 6.69 -5.35 11.47
C LEU A 66 6.93 -5.70 10.01
N ILE A 67 6.67 -6.96 9.64
CA ILE A 67 6.69 -7.44 8.26
C ILE A 67 5.26 -7.69 7.78
N LEU A 68 4.89 -7.09 6.66
CA LEU A 68 3.67 -7.36 5.92
C LEU A 68 4.00 -8.29 4.77
N LYS A 69 3.51 -9.52 4.87
CA LYS A 69 3.54 -10.48 3.77
C LYS A 69 2.29 -10.28 2.92
N SER A 70 2.47 -9.91 1.67
CA SER A 70 1.37 -9.75 0.71
C SER A 70 1.85 -9.91 -0.73
N ASN A 71 1.09 -10.66 -1.52
CA ASN A 71 1.25 -10.81 -2.96
C ASN A 71 0.94 -9.49 -3.68
N LYS A 72 -0.04 -8.75 -3.16
CA LYS A 72 -0.42 -7.42 -3.68
C LYS A 72 0.22 -6.33 -2.85
N GLN A 73 1.06 -5.50 -3.47
CA GLN A 73 1.60 -4.30 -2.83
C GLN A 73 0.48 -3.37 -2.36
N SER A 74 -0.61 -3.27 -3.12
CA SER A 74 -1.77 -2.44 -2.78
C SER A 74 -2.37 -2.78 -1.41
N SER A 75 -2.34 -4.04 -0.98
CA SER A 75 -2.83 -4.45 0.35
C SER A 75 -1.88 -3.98 1.45
N ALA A 76 -0.57 -4.04 1.23
CA ALA A 76 0.40 -3.49 2.17
C ALA A 76 0.28 -1.95 2.25
N ASP A 77 0.12 -1.28 1.10
CA ASP A 77 -0.09 0.17 1.04
C ASP A 77 -1.32 0.57 1.86
N ALA A 78 -2.48 -0.06 1.62
CA ALA A 78 -3.70 0.24 2.36
C ALA A 78 -3.57 -0.01 3.87
N PHE A 79 -2.90 -1.10 4.28
CA PHE A 79 -2.62 -1.35 5.70
C PHE A 79 -1.80 -0.21 6.32
N VAL A 80 -0.73 0.21 5.65
CA VAL A 80 0.20 1.23 6.16
C VAL A 80 -0.46 2.61 6.19
N PHE A 81 -1.23 2.97 5.15
CA PHE A 81 -1.97 4.23 5.14
C PHE A 81 -3.03 4.28 6.24
N ASN A 82 -3.74 3.17 6.52
CA ASN A 82 -4.68 3.09 7.64
C ASN A 82 -3.96 3.20 8.99
N TYR A 83 -2.83 2.51 9.16
CA TYR A 83 -1.99 2.62 10.35
C TYR A 83 -1.55 4.08 10.60
N ALA A 84 -1.01 4.73 9.57
CA ALA A 84 -0.49 6.10 9.69
C ALA A 84 -1.60 7.11 10.03
N ASN A 85 -2.78 6.96 9.42
CA ASN A 85 -3.94 7.81 9.71
C ASN A 85 -4.49 7.60 11.13
N GLU A 86 -4.60 6.35 11.60
CA GLU A 86 -5.20 6.07 12.92
C GLU A 86 -4.26 6.43 14.08
N CYS A 87 -2.96 6.30 13.86
CA CYS A 87 -1.93 6.64 14.84
C CYS A 87 -1.48 8.11 14.77
N ASP A 88 -1.90 8.86 13.74
CA ASP A 88 -1.47 10.26 13.48
C ASP A 88 0.07 10.40 13.42
N ILE A 89 0.72 9.51 12.65
CA ILE A 89 2.19 9.45 12.52
C ILE A 89 2.61 9.82 11.09
N THR A 90 3.73 10.53 10.97
CA THR A 90 4.33 10.84 9.66
C THR A 90 4.81 9.57 8.96
N LEU A 91 4.60 9.49 7.65
CA LEU A 91 4.95 8.31 6.85
C LEU A 91 6.06 8.67 5.85
N SER A 92 7.14 7.90 5.87
CA SER A 92 8.20 7.95 4.86
C SER A 92 8.25 6.63 4.10
N PHE A 93 8.13 6.72 2.78
CA PHE A 93 8.09 5.55 1.90
C PHE A 93 9.40 5.41 1.11
N ILE A 94 9.92 4.17 1.04
CA ILE A 94 11.03 3.81 0.14
C ILE A 94 10.69 2.51 -0.57
N ASP A 95 10.83 2.52 -1.90
CA ASP A 95 10.90 1.30 -2.69
C ASP A 95 12.33 0.75 -2.69
N LEU A 96 12.49 -0.47 -2.16
CA LEU A 96 13.80 -1.12 -2.04
C LEU A 96 14.38 -1.58 -3.39
N THR A 97 13.59 -1.58 -4.47
CA THR A 97 14.09 -1.80 -5.84
C THR A 97 14.92 -0.63 -6.37
N SER A 98 14.79 0.56 -5.76
CA SER A 98 15.51 1.75 -6.20
C SER A 98 17.01 1.70 -5.89
N THR A 99 17.81 2.43 -6.67
CA THR A 99 19.26 2.49 -6.47
C THR A 99 19.62 3.10 -5.11
N ASN A 100 20.59 2.50 -4.44
CA ASN A 100 21.07 2.85 -3.09
C ASN A 100 19.93 2.99 -2.06
N SER A 101 18.90 2.15 -2.17
CA SER A 101 17.72 2.19 -1.30
C SER A 101 18.08 2.03 0.18
N VAL A 102 18.95 1.08 0.52
CA VAL A 102 19.39 0.83 1.90
C VAL A 102 20.09 2.06 2.51
N GLU A 103 20.97 2.72 1.75
CA GLU A 103 21.64 3.95 2.22
C GLU A 103 20.65 5.09 2.45
N LYS A 104 19.62 5.20 1.61
CA LYS A 104 18.54 6.20 1.77
C LYS A 104 17.74 5.93 3.04
N VAL A 105 17.43 4.67 3.33
CA VAL A 105 16.75 4.26 4.58
C VAL A 105 17.57 4.70 5.80
N MET A 106 18.88 4.48 5.76
CA MET A 106 19.77 4.83 6.88
C MET A 106 19.89 6.33 7.16
N LYS A 107 19.58 7.18 6.17
CA LYS A 107 19.63 8.65 6.29
C LYS A 107 18.32 9.27 6.77
N LEU A 108 17.21 8.54 6.75
CA LEU A 108 15.91 9.08 7.11
C LEU A 108 15.74 9.22 8.63
N PRO A 109 14.99 10.24 9.09
CA PRO A 109 14.66 10.38 10.49
C PRO A 109 13.75 9.21 10.92
N THR A 110 14.03 8.67 12.10
CA THR A 110 13.31 7.52 12.68
C THR A 110 12.46 7.91 13.89
N GLU A 111 12.61 9.14 14.38
CA GLU A 111 11.81 9.71 15.47
C GLU A 111 10.47 10.21 14.94
N ASN A 112 9.36 9.80 15.57
CA ASN A 112 7.98 10.17 15.20
C ASN A 112 7.62 9.99 13.70
N ASN A 113 8.36 9.12 13.01
CA ASN A 113 8.20 8.84 11.60
C ASN A 113 8.17 7.32 11.40
N LEU A 114 7.15 6.85 10.70
CA LEU A 114 7.00 5.48 10.28
C LEU A 114 7.70 5.30 8.93
N LEU A 115 8.66 4.38 8.88
CA LEU A 115 9.33 4.00 7.64
C LEU A 115 8.61 2.81 7.02
N PHE A 116 8.04 3.01 5.84
CA PHE A 116 7.45 1.94 5.05
C PHE A 116 8.37 1.59 3.88
N LEU A 117 8.86 0.34 3.87
CA LEU A 117 9.80 -0.14 2.87
C LEU A 117 9.13 -1.23 2.04
N SER A 118 8.95 -1.03 0.74
CA SER A 118 8.37 -2.03 -0.16
C SER A 118 9.42 -2.86 -0.87
N ASN A 119 9.00 -4.03 -1.38
CA ASN A 119 9.81 -4.89 -2.24
C ASN A 119 11.09 -5.44 -1.58
N PHE A 120 11.02 -5.83 -0.31
CA PHE A 120 12.16 -6.40 0.41
C PHE A 120 12.78 -7.61 -0.28
N GLN A 121 11.99 -8.39 -1.04
CA GLN A 121 12.48 -9.52 -1.84
C GLN A 121 13.60 -9.15 -2.82
N ALA A 122 13.62 -7.91 -3.33
CA ALA A 122 14.55 -7.45 -4.36
C ALA A 122 15.99 -7.26 -3.85
N LEU A 123 16.19 -7.14 -2.54
CA LEU A 123 17.51 -6.92 -1.95
C LEU A 123 18.39 -8.18 -2.01
N LYS A 124 19.71 -7.97 -2.12
CA LYS A 124 20.71 -9.05 -2.00
C LYS A 124 20.84 -9.51 -0.55
N ALA A 125 21.37 -10.71 -0.31
CA ALA A 125 21.52 -11.28 1.03
C ALA A 125 22.28 -10.35 2.00
N THR A 126 23.41 -9.78 1.55
CA THR A 126 24.22 -8.86 2.36
C THR A 126 23.50 -7.55 2.70
N GLU A 127 22.65 -7.06 1.81
CA GLU A 127 21.83 -5.86 2.03
C GLU A 127 20.66 -6.13 2.96
N LYS A 128 20.04 -7.32 2.84
CA LYS A 128 18.98 -7.79 3.74
C LYS A 128 19.47 -7.84 5.17
N GLU A 129 20.64 -8.46 5.43
CA GLU A 129 21.23 -8.52 6.77
C GLU A 129 21.46 -7.13 7.36
N LYS A 130 22.12 -6.25 6.60
CA LYS A 130 22.37 -4.85 7.01
C LYS A 130 21.08 -4.09 7.34
N LEU A 131 20.04 -4.27 6.52
CA LEU A 131 18.75 -3.62 6.75
C LEU A 131 18.07 -4.20 7.99
N LEU A 132 18.04 -5.52 8.14
CA LEU A 132 17.42 -6.19 9.29
C LEU A 132 18.08 -5.79 10.61
N ASP A 133 19.41 -5.63 10.64
CA ASP A 133 20.12 -5.11 11.82
C ASP A 133 19.76 -3.65 12.10
N PHE A 134 19.69 -2.81 11.05
CA PHE A 134 19.37 -1.39 11.20
C PHE A 134 17.96 -1.15 11.75
N ILE A 135 16.97 -1.94 11.34
CA ILE A 135 15.56 -1.73 11.70
C ILE A 135 15.21 -2.23 13.10
N GLN A 136 16.11 -2.94 13.78
CA GLN A 136 15.87 -3.40 15.15
C GLN A 136 15.54 -2.19 16.04
N ASN A 137 14.43 -2.29 16.78
CA ASN A 137 13.91 -1.24 17.67
C ASN A 137 13.51 0.08 16.98
N LYS A 138 13.23 0.07 15.68
CA LYS A 138 12.74 1.25 14.94
C LYS A 138 11.31 1.08 14.45
N ASN A 139 10.66 2.21 14.22
CA ASN A 139 9.30 2.28 13.68
C ASN A 139 9.31 1.98 12.17
N VAL A 140 9.43 0.70 11.82
CA VAL A 140 9.57 0.26 10.43
C VAL A 140 8.52 -0.80 10.11
N ILE A 141 7.87 -0.64 8.97
CA ILE A 141 7.04 -1.66 8.33
C ILE A 141 7.72 -2.08 7.02
N LEU A 142 7.99 -3.36 6.88
CA LEU A 142 8.54 -3.96 5.66
C LEU A 142 7.43 -4.66 4.88
N HIS A 143 7.39 -4.51 3.57
CA HIS A 143 6.56 -5.34 2.69
C HIS A 143 7.41 -6.32 1.87
N THR A 144 6.94 -7.56 1.79
CA THR A 144 7.52 -8.62 0.97
C THR A 144 6.41 -9.53 0.42
N ASN A 145 6.64 -10.10 -0.77
CA ASN A 145 5.82 -11.17 -1.32
C ASN A 145 6.47 -12.57 -1.15
N SER A 146 7.72 -12.63 -0.69
CA SER A 146 8.46 -13.88 -0.49
C SER A 146 8.21 -14.48 0.90
N ASN A 147 8.60 -15.74 1.10
CA ASN A 147 8.57 -16.36 2.42
C ASN A 147 9.50 -15.65 3.40
N THR A 148 9.08 -15.64 4.67
CA THR A 148 9.68 -14.85 5.77
C THR A 148 9.98 -15.72 6.99
N ASP A 149 9.95 -17.04 6.84
CA ASP A 149 9.98 -17.98 7.96
C ASP A 149 11.29 -17.92 8.76
N ASP A 150 12.35 -17.37 8.15
CA ASP A 150 13.67 -17.18 8.78
C ASP A 150 13.82 -15.84 9.51
N LEU A 151 12.82 -14.95 9.46
CA LEU A 151 12.91 -13.60 10.03
C LEU A 151 12.36 -13.56 11.47
N LYS A 152 13.20 -13.18 12.44
CA LYS A 152 12.84 -13.03 13.86
C LYS A 152 11.98 -11.78 14.16
N ILE A 153 11.18 -11.32 13.21
CA ILE A 153 10.35 -10.11 13.31
C ILE A 153 8.88 -10.51 13.14
N ASN A 154 7.99 -9.83 13.87
CA ASN A 154 6.55 -10.07 13.76
C ASN A 154 6.08 -9.94 12.31
N CYS A 155 5.33 -10.93 11.84
CA CYS A 155 4.81 -10.96 10.48
C CYS A 155 3.27 -10.99 10.48
N ILE A 156 2.66 -10.14 9.66
CA ILE A 156 1.22 -10.18 9.34
C ILE A 156 1.09 -10.59 7.87
N ASN A 157 0.29 -11.63 7.62
CA ASN A 157 -0.06 -12.05 6.28
C ASN A 157 -1.38 -11.39 5.86
N LEU A 158 -1.33 -10.60 4.79
CA LEU A 158 -2.47 -9.85 4.22
C LEU A 158 -3.02 -10.52 2.95
N ASN A 159 -2.53 -11.70 2.60
CA ASN A 159 -3.11 -12.47 1.50
C ASN A 159 -4.46 -13.02 1.91
N ASP A 160 -5.51 -12.54 1.26
CA ASP A 160 -6.79 -13.23 1.26
C ASP A 160 -6.60 -14.64 0.68
N ASN A 161 -7.40 -15.60 1.15
CA ASN A 161 -7.42 -16.98 0.64
C ASN A 161 -7.75 -17.09 -0.88
N GLU A 162 -8.01 -15.96 -1.54
CA GLU A 162 -8.00 -15.87 -2.99
C GLU A 162 -6.55 -15.97 -3.48
N LYS A 163 -6.19 -17.15 -4.02
CA LYS A 163 -4.99 -17.36 -4.83
C LYS A 163 -4.93 -16.32 -5.96
N ASN A 164 -4.37 -15.15 -5.65
CA ASN A 164 -4.02 -14.15 -6.63
C ASN A 164 -2.70 -14.62 -7.20
N ILE A 165 -2.76 -15.05 -8.46
CA ILE A 165 -1.59 -15.46 -9.23
C ILE A 165 -0.58 -14.33 -9.13
N ASP A 166 0.53 -14.57 -8.44
CA ASP A 166 1.66 -13.66 -8.47
C ASP A 166 2.13 -13.55 -9.91
N SER A 167 2.39 -12.32 -10.38
CA SER A 167 2.99 -12.07 -11.70
C SER A 167 4.37 -12.71 -11.88
N ASN A 168 4.96 -13.26 -10.80
CA ASN A 168 6.25 -13.93 -10.78
C ASN A 168 6.19 -15.44 -10.52
N GLU A 169 5.02 -16.03 -10.28
CA GLU A 169 4.89 -17.48 -10.11
C GLU A 169 4.52 -18.11 -11.45
N ILE A 170 5.40 -18.97 -12.00
CA ILE A 170 5.10 -19.71 -13.22
C ILE A 170 4.05 -20.76 -12.88
N LEU A 171 2.81 -20.50 -13.26
CA LEU A 171 1.73 -21.46 -13.09
C LEU A 171 1.90 -22.64 -14.04
N THR A 172 1.48 -23.80 -13.55
CA THR A 172 1.17 -24.89 -14.47
C THR A 172 -0.05 -24.53 -15.32
N ILE A 173 -0.12 -25.10 -16.52
CA ILE A 173 -1.27 -24.91 -17.43
C ILE A 173 -2.60 -25.26 -16.74
N ASP A 174 -2.59 -26.26 -15.86
CA ASP A 174 -3.77 -26.67 -15.11
C ASP A 174 -4.22 -25.64 -14.07
N GLU A 175 -3.28 -25.01 -13.35
CA GLU A 175 -3.61 -23.97 -12.38
C GLU A 175 -4.09 -22.69 -13.05
N TYR A 176 -3.48 -22.32 -14.17
CA TYR A 176 -3.94 -21.18 -14.97
C TYR A 176 -5.37 -21.40 -15.47
N VAL A 177 -5.67 -22.58 -16.03
CA VAL A 177 -7.03 -22.92 -16.48
C VAL A 177 -8.02 -22.87 -15.31
N LYS A 178 -7.66 -23.42 -14.15
CA LYS A 178 -8.51 -23.38 -12.94
C LYS A 178 -8.81 -21.94 -12.51
N TYR A 179 -7.80 -21.08 -12.47
CA TYR A 179 -7.96 -19.66 -12.13
C TYR A 179 -8.90 -18.94 -13.11
N VAL A 180 -8.70 -19.13 -14.41
CA VAL A 180 -9.53 -18.48 -15.43
C VAL A 180 -10.98 -18.91 -15.30
N ILE A 181 -11.24 -20.21 -15.06
CA ILE A 181 -12.59 -20.70 -14.81
C ILE A 181 -13.22 -20.04 -13.57
N ILE A 182 -12.52 -19.98 -12.45
CA ILE A 182 -13.09 -19.46 -11.19
C ILE A 182 -13.45 -17.98 -11.29
N ASN A 183 -12.55 -17.17 -11.85
CA ASN A 183 -12.70 -15.71 -11.85
C ASN A 183 -13.61 -15.20 -12.96
N TYR A 184 -13.64 -15.88 -14.11
CA TYR A 184 -14.31 -15.36 -15.30
C TYR A 184 -15.60 -16.13 -15.66
N GLN A 185 -15.97 -17.17 -14.91
CA GLN A 185 -17.21 -17.93 -15.16
C GLN A 185 -18.51 -17.12 -15.11
N ASN A 186 -18.51 -16.01 -14.37
CA ASN A 186 -19.69 -15.14 -14.23
C ASN A 186 -19.71 -14.03 -15.29
N ILE A 187 -18.59 -13.81 -15.97
CA ILE A 187 -18.40 -12.71 -16.92
C ILE A 187 -18.49 -13.22 -18.37
N PHE A 188 -17.97 -14.42 -18.63
CA PHE A 188 -17.90 -14.98 -19.98
C PHE A 188 -18.61 -16.34 -20.08
N PRO A 189 -19.33 -16.60 -21.18
CA PRO A 189 -19.85 -17.92 -21.48
C PRO A 189 -18.72 -18.90 -21.81
N ASP A 190 -18.96 -20.19 -21.59
CA ASP A 190 -18.01 -21.29 -21.83
C ASP A 190 -17.45 -21.30 -23.26
N THR A 191 -18.24 -20.79 -24.20
CA THR A 191 -17.86 -20.65 -25.60
C THR A 191 -16.69 -19.70 -25.81
N ASP A 192 -16.61 -18.64 -25.01
CA ASP A 192 -15.61 -17.58 -25.13
C ASP A 192 -14.41 -17.90 -24.24
N LEU A 193 -14.67 -18.48 -23.06
CA LEU A 193 -13.63 -19.04 -22.19
C LEU A 193 -12.79 -20.10 -22.90
N SER A 194 -13.42 -21.05 -23.60
CA SER A 194 -12.69 -22.11 -24.31
C SER A 194 -11.81 -21.54 -25.44
N LYS A 195 -12.33 -20.55 -26.18
CA LYS A 195 -11.58 -19.86 -27.24
C LYS A 195 -10.37 -19.11 -26.68
N LYS A 196 -10.54 -18.37 -25.57
CA LYS A 196 -9.46 -17.61 -24.92
C LYS A 196 -8.39 -18.52 -24.31
N LEU A 197 -8.78 -19.68 -23.80
CA LEU A 197 -7.86 -20.68 -23.25
C LEU A 197 -7.19 -21.54 -24.34
N GLY A 198 -7.59 -21.43 -25.60
CA GLY A 198 -7.05 -22.25 -26.70
C GLY A 198 -7.41 -23.74 -26.59
N ILE A 199 -8.48 -24.09 -25.87
CA ILE A 199 -8.92 -25.48 -25.68
C ILE A 199 -10.32 -25.71 -26.24
N SER A 200 -10.67 -26.97 -26.47
CA SER A 200 -12.03 -27.33 -26.89
C SER A 200 -13.04 -27.11 -25.74
N ARG A 201 -14.30 -26.78 -26.08
CA ARG A 201 -15.38 -26.67 -25.08
C ARG A 201 -15.56 -27.96 -24.26
N LYS A 202 -15.35 -29.11 -24.90
CA LYS A 202 -15.41 -30.43 -24.25
C LYS A 202 -14.30 -30.57 -23.20
N SER A 203 -13.07 -30.17 -23.53
CA SER A 203 -11.94 -30.19 -22.59
C SER A 203 -12.13 -29.22 -21.41
N LEU A 204 -12.69 -28.03 -21.66
CA LEU A 204 -13.04 -27.08 -20.60
C LEU A 204 -14.07 -27.68 -19.63
N TRP A 205 -15.08 -28.37 -20.15
CA TRP A 205 -16.10 -29.04 -19.35
C TRP A 205 -15.53 -30.18 -18.49
N GLU A 206 -14.66 -31.03 -19.07
CA GLU A 206 -13.97 -32.10 -18.34
C GLU A 206 -13.10 -31.54 -17.20
N LYS A 207 -12.34 -30.47 -17.46
CA LYS A 207 -11.53 -29.79 -16.45
C LYS A 207 -12.41 -29.19 -15.33
N ARG A 208 -13.54 -28.57 -15.67
CA ARG A 208 -14.51 -28.09 -14.67
C ARG A 208 -15.03 -29.20 -13.77
N LYS A 209 -15.41 -30.32 -14.36
CA LYS A 209 -15.89 -31.51 -13.63
C LYS A 209 -14.81 -32.04 -12.69
N LYS A 210 -13.55 -32.06 -13.15
CA LYS A 210 -12.38 -32.47 -12.35
C LYS A 210 -12.12 -31.55 -11.15
N TYR A 211 -12.43 -30.25 -11.25
CA TYR A 211 -12.19 -29.27 -10.18
C TYR A 211 -13.39 -29.05 -9.23
N GLU A 212 -14.49 -29.80 -9.39
CA GLU A 212 -15.74 -29.65 -8.61
C GLU A 212 -16.30 -28.21 -8.58
N ILE A 213 -16.00 -27.41 -9.60
CA ILE A 213 -16.48 -26.02 -9.68
C ILE A 213 -17.93 -26.05 -10.18
N SER A 214 -18.88 -26.11 -9.25
CA SER A 214 -20.30 -25.99 -9.54
C SER A 214 -20.64 -24.56 -9.97
N LYS A 215 -21.26 -24.41 -11.14
CA LYS A 215 -21.79 -23.11 -11.60
C LYS A 215 -22.87 -22.67 -10.61
N LYS A 216 -22.65 -21.55 -9.89
CA LYS A 216 -23.75 -20.92 -9.16
C LYS A 216 -24.75 -20.41 -10.22
N LYS A 217 -25.99 -20.88 -10.12
CA LYS A 217 -27.12 -20.40 -10.93
C LYS A 217 -27.40 -18.95 -10.59
#